data_AF-A0A061DDL4-F1
#
_entry.id   AF-A0A061DDL4-F1
#
_cell.length_a   1.000
_cell.length_b   1.000
_cell.length_c   1.000
_cell.angle_alpha   90.00
_cell.angle_beta   90.00
_cell.angle_gamma   90.00
#
_symmetry.space_group_name_H-M   'P 1'
#
loop_
_entity.id
_entity.type
_entity.pdbx_description
1 polymer ?
#
loop_
_entity_poly.entity_id
_entity_poly.type
_entity_poly.pdbx_seq_one_letter_code
_entity_poly.pdbx_strand_id
1 'polypeptide(L)'
;MLCRSYQEQVSKWPFNPLTRVIAWLEEQRDDKVIGDFGCGEAMIAQRFHDRTVHSFDLIAGNPLITACNMTKVPLNDNTLDICVFCLSLMGQDWPLFVVEATRCLKEGGVIKIVEVRSRLTSIEEFEKFLESLGYKKDNAVSTDVRFLFVKL
;
A
#
# COMPACT_ATOMS: atom_id res chain seq x y z
N MET A 1 2.02 11.64 12.52
CA MET A 1 3.26 12.44 12.58
C MET A 1 4.29 11.79 11.68
N LEU A 2 4.16 12.03 10.37
CA LEU A 2 5.25 11.75 9.44
C LEU A 2 6.54 12.39 9.98
N CYS A 3 7.58 11.59 10.16
CA CYS A 3 8.86 12.07 10.66
C CYS A 3 9.30 13.22 9.73
N ARG A 4 9.72 14.36 10.28
CA ARG A 4 10.17 15.55 9.52
C ARG A 4 11.11 15.20 8.34
N SER A 5 11.91 14.15 8.54
CA SER A 5 12.80 13.55 7.55
C SER A 5 12.12 13.01 6.28
N TYR A 6 10.90 12.49 6.36
CA TYR A 6 10.14 12.00 5.20
C TYR A 6 9.67 13.16 4.31
N GLN A 7 9.06 14.19 4.89
CA GLN A 7 8.63 15.36 4.12
C GLN A 7 9.82 16.10 3.48
N GLU A 8 10.95 16.18 4.19
CA GLU A 8 12.21 16.75 3.69
C GLU A 8 12.88 15.90 2.59
N GLN A 9 12.64 14.59 2.56
CA GLN A 9 13.13 13.70 1.49
C GLN A 9 12.23 13.79 0.25
N VAL A 10 10.91 13.77 0.45
CA VAL A 10 9.92 13.85 -0.64
C VAL A 10 10.01 15.19 -1.37
N SER A 11 10.31 16.30 -0.68
CA SER A 11 10.47 17.62 -1.32
C SER A 11 11.65 17.69 -2.29
N LYS A 12 12.61 16.76 -2.20
CA LYS A 12 13.78 16.66 -3.09
C LYS A 12 13.53 15.74 -4.29
N TRP A 13 12.43 14.98 -4.30
CA TRP A 13 12.15 14.06 -5.38
C TRP A 13 11.41 14.78 -6.51
N PRO A 14 11.66 14.41 -7.78
CA PRO A 14 11.00 15.03 -8.93
C PRO A 14 9.48 14.81 -8.95
N PHE A 15 8.99 13.83 -8.18
CA PHE A 15 7.57 13.57 -7.97
C PHE A 15 7.33 12.88 -6.63
N ASN A 16 6.14 13.09 -6.05
CA ASN A 16 5.68 12.40 -4.85
C ASN A 16 5.02 11.07 -5.24
N PRO A 17 5.49 9.90 -4.74
CA PRO A 17 4.90 8.60 -5.05
C PRO A 17 3.42 8.48 -4.69
N LEU A 18 3.00 9.12 -3.60
CA LEU A 18 1.61 9.11 -3.14
C LEU A 18 0.69 9.77 -4.16
N THR A 19 1.14 10.84 -4.82
CA THR A 19 0.37 11.48 -5.89
C THR A 19 0.19 10.54 -7.09
N ARG A 20 1.16 9.69 -7.40
CA ARG A 20 1.04 8.68 -8.47
C ARG A 20 0.07 7.56 -8.09
N VAL A 21 0.05 7.17 -6.81
CA VAL A 21 -0.92 6.19 -6.29
C VAL A 21 -2.33 6.77 -6.37
N ILE A 22 -2.53 8.01 -5.96
CA ILE A 22 -3.82 8.71 -6.04
C ILE A 22 -4.29 8.79 -7.50
N ALA A 23 -3.44 9.23 -8.43
CA ALA A 23 -3.80 9.29 -9.85
C ALA A 23 -4.20 7.91 -10.41
N TRP A 24 -3.46 6.85 -10.04
CA TRP A 24 -3.82 5.48 -10.43
C TRP A 24 -5.17 5.03 -9.82
N LEU A 25 -5.46 5.44 -8.57
CA LEU A 25 -6.74 5.16 -7.92
C LEU A 25 -7.90 5.90 -8.61
N GLU A 26 -7.70 7.13 -9.11
CA GLU A 26 -8.71 7.87 -9.87
C GLU A 26 -9.14 7.13 -11.15
N GLU A 27 -8.24 6.34 -11.75
CA GLU A 27 -8.55 5.49 -12.91
C GLU A 27 -9.29 4.19 -12.54
N GLN A 28 -9.38 3.86 -11.25
CA GLN A 28 -10.13 2.70 -10.76
C GLN A 28 -11.60 3.05 -10.55
N ARG A 29 -12.47 2.04 -10.67
CA ARG A 29 -13.90 2.16 -10.36
C ARG A 29 -14.12 2.57 -8.89
N ASP A 30 -15.16 3.38 -8.66
CA ASP A 30 -15.48 3.96 -7.35
C ASP A 30 -16.05 2.95 -6.34
N ASP A 31 -16.56 1.80 -6.79
CA ASP A 31 -17.14 0.76 -5.94
C ASP A 31 -16.10 -0.11 -5.20
N LYS A 32 -14.81 0.08 -5.47
CA LYS A 32 -13.71 -0.68 -4.85
C LYS A 32 -13.42 -0.19 -3.43
N VAL A 33 -13.29 -1.15 -2.50
CA VAL A 33 -12.84 -0.92 -1.11
C VAL A 33 -11.32 -0.92 -1.05
N ILE A 34 -10.75 0.13 -0.45
CA ILE A 34 -9.30 0.38 -0.43
C ILE A 34 -8.76 0.21 0.99
N GLY A 35 -7.66 -0.53 1.15
CA GLY A 35 -6.83 -0.53 2.36
C GLY A 35 -5.53 0.22 2.12
N ASP A 36 -5.28 1.28 2.90
CA ASP A 36 -4.05 2.08 2.89
C ASP A 36 -3.17 1.69 4.10
N PHE A 37 -2.17 0.84 3.86
CA PHE A 37 -1.29 0.28 4.88
C PHE A 37 -0.07 1.18 5.08
N GLY A 38 0.05 1.77 6.26
CA GLY A 38 1.07 2.77 6.59
C GLY A 38 0.70 4.14 6.01
N CYS A 39 -0.55 4.53 6.23
CA CYS A 39 -1.20 5.66 5.58
C CYS A 39 -0.64 7.04 5.97
N GLY A 40 0.17 7.12 7.04
CA GLY A 40 0.75 8.36 7.55
C GLY A 40 -0.31 9.36 8.01
N GLU A 41 -0.66 10.30 7.15
CA GLU A 41 -1.69 11.32 7.43
C GLU A 41 -3.04 10.99 6.74
N ALA A 42 -3.19 9.78 6.19
CA ALA A 42 -4.40 9.30 5.50
C ALA A 42 -4.82 10.16 4.29
N MET A 43 -3.86 10.59 3.47
CA MET A 43 -4.13 11.43 2.30
C MET A 43 -5.04 10.74 1.26
N ILE A 44 -5.00 9.40 1.16
CA ILE A 44 -5.89 8.66 0.26
C ILE A 44 -7.35 8.80 0.74
N ALA A 45 -7.61 8.58 2.04
CA ALA A 45 -8.95 8.75 2.61
C ALA A 45 -9.44 10.21 2.52
N GLN A 46 -8.55 11.19 2.68
CA GLN A 46 -8.88 12.61 2.48
C GLN A 46 -9.17 12.97 1.02
N ARG A 47 -8.72 12.17 0.04
CA ARG A 47 -8.94 12.45 -1.40
C ARG A 47 -10.22 11.81 -1.92
N PHE A 48 -10.58 10.63 -1.43
CA PHE A 48 -11.69 9.80 -1.92
C PHE A 48 -12.81 9.69 -0.88
N HIS A 49 -13.57 10.78 -0.68
CA HIS A 49 -14.66 10.83 0.30
C HIS A 49 -15.89 9.99 -0.10
N ASP A 50 -16.00 9.67 -1.38
CA ASP A 50 -17.06 8.88 -2.00
C ASP A 50 -16.74 7.38 -2.05
N ARG A 51 -15.55 6.97 -1.62
CA ARG A 51 -15.10 5.57 -1.59
C ARG A 51 -14.82 5.11 -0.17
N THR A 52 -14.92 3.80 0.06
CA THR A 52 -14.53 3.21 1.35
C THR A 52 -13.02 3.04 1.41
N VAL A 53 -12.36 3.83 2.27
CA VAL A 53 -10.91 3.76 2.51
C VAL A 53 -10.63 3.41 3.98
N HIS A 54 -10.00 2.27 4.20
CA HIS A 54 -9.49 1.86 5.51
C HIS A 54 -8.02 2.25 5.62
N SER A 55 -7.72 3.22 6.48
CA SER A 55 -6.35 3.73 6.65
C SER A 55 -5.74 3.18 7.94
N PHE A 56 -4.60 2.51 7.84
CA PHE A 56 -3.89 1.87 8.96
C PHE A 56 -2.53 2.52 9.18
N ASP A 57 -2.20 2.81 10.43
CA ASP A 57 -0.86 3.25 10.83
C ASP A 57 -0.61 2.88 12.30
N LEU A 58 0.64 2.94 12.76
CA LEU A 58 0.96 2.70 14.18
C LEU A 58 0.39 3.81 15.09
N ILE A 59 0.23 5.02 14.56
CA ILE A 59 -0.23 6.19 15.32
C ILE A 59 -1.40 6.85 14.59
N ALA A 60 -2.53 7.00 15.27
CA ALA A 60 -3.66 7.78 14.75
C ALA A 60 -3.39 9.28 14.89
N GLY A 61 -2.91 9.91 13.81
CA GLY A 61 -2.72 11.36 13.73
C GLY A 61 -4.01 12.15 13.51
N ASN A 62 -5.08 11.50 13.05
CA ASN A 62 -6.40 12.08 12.79
C ASN A 62 -7.49 10.98 12.78
N PRO A 63 -8.80 11.34 12.77
CA PRO A 63 -9.89 10.37 12.87
C PRO A 63 -10.05 9.41 11.68
N LEU A 64 -9.40 9.66 10.55
CA LEU A 64 -9.44 8.77 9.37
C LEU A 64 -8.50 7.57 9.55
N ILE A 65 -7.60 7.62 10.54
CA ILE A 65 -6.55 6.62 10.77
C ILE A 65 -6.97 5.67 11.88
N THR A 66 -6.96 4.38 11.57
CA THR A 66 -7.03 3.32 12.57
C THR A 66 -5.62 3.01 13.07
N ALA A 67 -5.35 3.31 14.34
CA ALA A 67 -4.10 2.96 14.99
C ALA A 67 -4.01 1.44 15.22
N CYS A 68 -3.09 0.75 14.52
CA CYS A 68 -2.84 -0.68 14.70
C CYS A 68 -1.45 -1.09 14.20
N ASN A 69 -0.97 -2.25 14.65
CA ASN A 69 0.15 -2.91 14.01
C ASN A 69 -0.32 -3.55 12.69
N MET A 70 0.34 -3.22 11.57
CA MET A 70 -0.01 -3.75 10.26
C MET A 70 0.19 -5.27 10.11
N THR A 71 0.87 -5.94 11.06
CA THR A 71 0.86 -7.42 11.09
C THR A 71 -0.51 -8.00 11.45
N LYS A 72 -1.43 -7.17 12.00
CA LYS A 72 -2.80 -7.57 12.34
C LYS A 72 -3.74 -6.37 12.34
N VAL A 73 -4.41 -6.12 11.22
CA VAL A 73 -5.37 -5.02 11.08
C VAL A 73 -6.77 -5.47 11.51
N PRO A 74 -7.62 -4.57 12.03
CA PRO A 74 -8.97 -4.89 12.47
C PRO A 74 -9.97 -4.99 11.29
N LEU A 75 -9.66 -5.85 10.32
CA LEU A 75 -10.52 -6.17 9.18
C LEU A 75 -10.75 -7.67 9.06
N ASN A 76 -11.91 -8.04 8.52
CA ASN A 76 -12.21 -9.41 8.15
C ASN A 76 -11.47 -9.82 6.88
N ASP A 77 -11.34 -11.13 6.69
CA ASP A 77 -10.80 -11.72 5.47
C ASP A 77 -11.60 -11.26 4.24
N ASN A 78 -10.94 -11.12 3.08
CA ASN A 78 -11.58 -10.83 1.80
C ASN A 78 -12.49 -9.57 1.81
N THR A 79 -12.11 -8.55 2.57
CA THR A 79 -12.85 -7.27 2.63
C THR A 79 -12.43 -6.30 1.52
N LEU A 80 -11.14 -6.28 1.18
CA LEU A 80 -10.53 -5.27 0.32
C LEU A 80 -10.52 -5.70 -1.16
N ASP A 81 -10.74 -4.73 -2.05
CA ASP A 81 -10.53 -4.89 -3.50
C ASP A 81 -9.14 -4.39 -3.92
N ILE A 82 -8.60 -3.42 -3.18
CA ILE A 82 -7.27 -2.84 -3.38
C ILE A 82 -6.54 -2.72 -2.04
N CYS A 83 -5.31 -3.21 -1.98
CA CYS A 83 -4.35 -2.92 -0.92
C CYS A 83 -3.24 -1.99 -1.45
N VAL A 84 -2.91 -0.95 -0.70
CA VAL A 84 -1.86 0.02 -1.04
C VAL A 84 -0.79 -0.01 0.03
N PHE A 85 0.46 -0.14 -0.41
CA PHE A 85 1.65 0.18 0.37
C PHE A 85 2.42 1.27 -0.37
N CYS A 86 2.58 2.44 0.24
CA CYS A 86 3.28 3.57 -0.37
C CYS A 86 4.39 4.06 0.57
N LEU A 87 5.61 3.60 0.34
CA LEU A 87 6.79 3.86 1.19
C LEU A 87 6.61 3.39 2.64
N SER A 88 5.83 2.32 2.83
CA SER A 88 5.40 1.81 4.14
C SER A 88 5.91 0.41 4.48
N LEU A 89 6.59 -0.29 3.54
CA LEU A 89 7.26 -1.56 3.82
C LEU A 89 8.60 -1.31 4.53
N MET A 90 8.51 -0.99 5.82
CA MET A 90 9.65 -0.68 6.68
C MET A 90 9.92 -1.78 7.71
N GLY A 91 11.20 -1.94 8.10
CA GLY A 91 11.62 -2.90 9.12
C GLY A 91 11.83 -4.32 8.59
N GLN A 92 12.13 -5.26 9.49
CA GLN A 92 12.34 -6.67 9.13
C GLN A 92 11.02 -7.44 8.98
N ASP A 93 9.94 -6.93 9.58
CA ASP A 93 8.62 -7.58 9.62
C ASP A 93 7.74 -7.24 8.41
N TRP A 94 8.26 -6.50 7.43
CA TRP A 94 7.48 -6.11 6.23
C TRP A 94 6.81 -7.30 5.50
N PRO A 95 7.38 -8.52 5.44
CA PRO A 95 6.69 -9.65 4.82
C PRO A 95 5.37 -9.98 5.54
N LEU A 96 5.31 -9.80 6.86
CA LEU A 96 4.10 -10.04 7.65
C LEU A 96 3.00 -9.02 7.34
N PHE A 97 3.35 -7.78 7.00
CA PHE A 97 2.37 -6.77 6.58
C PHE A 97 1.71 -7.18 5.26
N VAL A 98 2.51 -7.70 4.31
CA VAL A 98 1.99 -8.19 3.02
C VAL A 98 1.12 -9.43 3.21
N VAL A 99 1.50 -10.35 4.10
CA VAL A 99 0.67 -11.51 4.45
C VAL A 99 -0.68 -11.06 5.03
N GLU A 100 -0.68 -10.11 5.95
CA GLU A 100 -1.92 -9.59 6.55
C GLU A 100 -2.79 -8.84 5.55
N ALA A 101 -2.20 -8.04 4.66
CA ALA A 101 -2.92 -7.44 3.54
C ALA A 101 -3.51 -8.50 2.60
N THR A 102 -2.80 -9.60 2.37
CA THR A 102 -3.25 -10.72 1.52
C THR A 102 -4.44 -11.46 2.12
N ARG A 103 -4.51 -11.59 3.45
CA ARG A 103 -5.69 -12.09 4.18
C ARG A 103 -6.91 -11.20 3.94
N CYS A 104 -6.70 -9.88 4.00
CA CYS A 104 -7.77 -8.90 3.82
C CYS A 104 -8.22 -8.75 2.36
N LEU A 105 -7.36 -9.09 1.39
CA LEU A 105 -7.60 -8.89 -0.04
C LEU A 105 -8.41 -10.05 -0.66
N LYS A 106 -9.47 -9.72 -1.40
CA LYS A 106 -10.27 -10.68 -2.17
C LYS A 106 -9.46 -11.33 -3.28
N GLU A 107 -9.88 -12.53 -3.72
CA GLU A 107 -9.39 -13.11 -4.97
C GLU A 107 -9.71 -12.18 -6.16
N GLY A 108 -8.76 -12.05 -7.10
CA GLY A 108 -8.81 -11.05 -8.16
C GLY A 108 -8.55 -9.60 -7.70
N GLY A 109 -8.35 -9.38 -6.40
CA GLY A 109 -7.99 -8.08 -5.83
C GLY A 109 -6.56 -7.67 -6.22
N VAL A 110 -6.26 -6.39 -6.05
CA VAL A 110 -4.99 -5.80 -6.46
C VAL A 110 -4.19 -5.34 -5.25
N ILE A 111 -2.91 -5.68 -5.20
CA ILE A 111 -1.95 -5.06 -4.29
C ILE A 111 -1.04 -4.12 -5.09
N LYS A 112 -1.00 -2.86 -4.70
CA LYS A 112 -0.14 -1.83 -5.27
C LYS A 112 0.91 -1.43 -4.25
N ILE A 113 2.17 -1.65 -4.60
CA ILE A 113 3.31 -1.38 -3.73
C ILE A 113 4.20 -0.36 -4.43
N VAL A 114 4.54 0.71 -3.72
CA VAL A 114 5.43 1.75 -4.23
C VAL A 114 6.54 1.95 -3.22
N GLU A 115 7.74 1.51 -3.58
CA GLU A 115 8.92 1.50 -2.71
C GLU A 115 10.14 2.04 -3.45
N VAL A 116 11.09 2.62 -2.70
CA VAL A 116 12.36 3.00 -3.32
C VAL A 116 13.25 1.78 -3.48
N ARG A 117 13.89 1.67 -4.64
CA ARG A 117 14.77 0.55 -4.98
C ARG A 117 15.84 0.29 -3.93
N SER A 118 16.39 1.34 -3.31
CA SER A 118 17.42 1.21 -2.27
C SER A 118 16.96 0.53 -0.98
N ARG A 119 15.64 0.39 -0.75
CA ARG A 119 15.07 -0.35 0.39
C ARG A 119 14.90 -1.84 0.11
N LEU A 120 14.91 -2.24 -1.16
CA LEU A 120 14.75 -3.64 -1.56
C LEU A 120 16.13 -4.25 -1.78
N THR A 121 16.47 -5.26 -0.97
CA THR A 121 17.74 -6.01 -1.11
C THR A 121 17.83 -6.69 -2.47
N SER A 122 16.72 -7.30 -2.92
CA SER A 122 16.58 -7.94 -4.21
C SER A 122 15.15 -7.80 -4.71
N ILE A 123 14.98 -7.24 -5.91
CA ILE A 123 13.67 -7.16 -6.58
C ILE A 123 13.17 -8.56 -6.93
N GLU A 124 14.06 -9.45 -7.36
CA GLU A 124 13.70 -10.82 -7.74
C GLU A 124 13.18 -11.62 -6.54
N GLU A 125 13.82 -11.52 -5.38
CA GLU A 125 13.35 -12.20 -4.16
C GLU A 125 12.01 -11.61 -3.68
N PHE A 126 11.84 -10.30 -3.79
CA PHE A 126 10.58 -9.63 -3.49
C PHE A 126 9.44 -10.10 -4.39
N GLU A 127 9.70 -10.23 -5.69
CA GLU A 127 8.73 -10.74 -6.66
C GLU A 127 8.38 -12.21 -6.40
N LYS A 128 9.39 -13.06 -6.18
CA LYS A 128 9.19 -14.48 -5.81
C LYS A 128 8.39 -14.64 -4.52
N PHE A 129 8.60 -13.76 -3.54
CA PHE A 129 7.82 -13.75 -2.31
C PHE A 129 6.33 -13.47 -2.61
N LEU A 130 6.01 -12.44 -3.40
CA LEU A 130 4.63 -12.16 -3.80
C LEU A 130 4.03 -13.30 -4.63
N GLU A 131 4.78 -13.89 -5.55
CA GLU A 131 4.33 -15.07 -6.31
C GLU A 131 3.98 -16.25 -5.39
N SER A 132 4.78 -16.49 -4.34
CA SER A 132 4.50 -17.54 -3.35
C SER A 132 3.25 -17.29 -2.52
N LEU A 133 2.78 -16.03 -2.46
CA LEU A 133 1.52 -15.64 -1.83
C LEU A 133 0.33 -15.68 -2.81
N GLY A 134 0.52 -16.17 -4.03
CA GLY A 134 -0.53 -16.29 -5.03
C GLY A 134 -0.75 -15.03 -5.87
N TYR A 135 0.26 -14.17 -5.99
CA TYR A 135 0.16 -12.99 -6.85
C TYR A 135 0.78 -13.19 -8.23
N LYS A 136 0.20 -12.51 -9.21
CA LYS A 136 0.77 -12.33 -10.54
C LYS A 136 1.09 -10.86 -10.78
N LYS A 137 2.34 -10.58 -11.18
CA LYS A 137 2.80 -9.23 -11.52
C LYS A 137 2.12 -8.72 -12.78
N ASP A 138 1.67 -7.46 -12.75
CA ASP A 138 1.28 -6.71 -13.94
C ASP A 138 2.50 -5.99 -14.53
N ASN A 139 3.07 -6.57 -15.59
CA ASN A 139 4.24 -6.04 -16.28
C ASN A 139 3.97 -4.78 -17.10
N ALA A 140 2.71 -4.46 -17.43
CA ALA A 140 2.38 -3.27 -18.20
C ALA A 140 2.48 -1.99 -17.34
N VAL A 141 2.31 -2.12 -16.02
CA VAL A 141 2.28 -1.00 -15.08
C VAL A 141 3.49 -0.96 -14.16
N SER A 142 4.17 -2.10 -13.97
CA SER A 142 5.29 -2.21 -13.02
C SER A 142 6.60 -1.62 -13.56
N THR A 143 7.31 -0.88 -12.70
CA THR A 143 8.66 -0.34 -12.91
C THR A 143 9.51 -0.62 -11.65
N ASP A 144 10.83 -0.44 -11.69
CA ASP A 144 11.75 -0.77 -10.57
C ASP A 144 11.37 -0.25 -9.17
N VAL A 145 10.57 0.83 -9.10
CA VAL A 145 10.11 1.47 -7.84
C VAL A 145 8.60 1.40 -7.63
N ARG A 146 7.86 0.82 -8.59
CA ARG A 146 6.39 0.72 -8.56
C ARG A 146 5.96 -0.66 -9.00
N PHE A 147 5.27 -1.35 -8.13
CA PHE A 147 4.92 -2.74 -8.23
C PHE A 147 3.39 -2.85 -8.21
N LEU A 148 2.82 -3.55 -9.19
CA LEU A 148 1.39 -3.83 -9.25
C LEU A 148 1.18 -5.32 -9.45
N PHE A 149 0.39 -5.92 -8.58
CA PHE A 149 0.17 -7.36 -8.54
C PHE A 149 -1.31 -7.67 -8.34
N VAL A 150 -1.78 -8.73 -8.99
CA VAL A 150 -3.15 -9.22 -8.90
C VAL A 150 -3.13 -10.55 -8.16
N LYS A 151 -4.01 -10.71 -7.17
CA LYS A 151 -4.19 -11.97 -6.44
C LYS A 151 -4.96 -12.96 -7.32
N LEU A 152 -4.43 -14.17 -7.47
CA LEU A 152 -4.91 -15.20 -8.40
C LEU A 152 -6.04 -16.07 -7.83
#